data_AF-A0A972T8H4-F1
#
_entry.id   AF-A0A972T8H4-F1
#
_cell.length_a   1.000
_cell.length_b   1.000
_cell.length_c   1.000
_cell.angle_alpha   90.00
_cell.angle_beta   90.00
_cell.angle_gamma   90.00
#
_symmetry.space_group_name_H-M   'P 1'
#
loop_
_entity.id
_entity.type
_entity.pdbx_description
1 polymer ?
#
loop_
_entity_poly.entity_id
_entity_poly.type
_entity_poly.pdbx_seq_one_letter_code
_entity_poly.pdbx_strand_id
1 'polypeptide(L)'
;MRKVEEVIKRLNITKQDTPVVYPAKLGDGNGKVIAGTGLVYVRVADIVSMAACTNTPLINDLDVWVGYDSVQRNILRVIGQRNTVSAHDYTPDVAAHAAMHEFMGDGPLGGTDVVKVRLQQFTPLAVWPYDNNMKVVIYPGIVWLNGHYQLIADVNPYGKPVPKVIDFGGYPAPDDGKEMYYLIGIDINGNVKVIGGSQVDVGTLTLAHIPEPLPSDNVLYCLAAVRRTRNMSIVLNRETADIVDLRFPMQHTHGVSSGGGGGAVNRVVAEDLVIQAGYGIIYPEWVEVSDGYSIEIADNAVLEVT
;
A
#
# COMPACT_ATOMS: atom_id res chain seq x y z
N MET A 1 56.56 12.32 -31.21
CA MET A 1 56.46 11.24 -30.20
C MET A 1 55.39 11.49 -29.14
N ARG A 2 55.29 12.68 -28.52
CA ARG A 2 54.30 13.00 -27.45
C ARG A 2 52.82 12.65 -27.75
N LYS A 3 52.37 12.80 -29.00
CA LYS A 3 50.98 12.48 -29.41
C LYS A 3 50.68 10.98 -29.48
N VAL A 4 51.69 10.13 -29.70
CA VAL A 4 51.50 8.67 -29.77
C VAL A 4 51.40 8.08 -28.37
N GLU A 5 52.19 8.57 -27.42
CA GLU A 5 52.11 8.18 -26.01
C GLU A 5 50.78 8.59 -25.37
N GLU A 6 50.25 9.79 -25.67
CA GLU A 6 48.92 10.20 -25.18
C GLU A 6 47.78 9.36 -25.76
N VAL A 7 47.88 8.93 -27.03
CA VAL A 7 46.89 8.03 -27.65
C VAL A 7 46.97 6.63 -27.04
N ILE A 8 48.18 6.10 -26.79
CA ILE A 8 48.36 4.81 -26.10
C ILE A 8 47.85 4.88 -24.66
N LYS A 9 48.10 5.99 -23.95
CA LYS A 9 47.62 6.19 -22.57
C LYS A 9 46.10 6.31 -22.52
N ARG A 10 45.47 7.02 -23.47
CA ARG A 10 44.00 7.07 -23.60
C ARG A 10 43.43 5.69 -23.93
N LEU A 11 44.00 4.97 -24.90
CA LEU A 11 43.54 3.62 -25.27
C LEU A 11 43.69 2.59 -24.14
N ASN A 12 44.72 2.70 -23.29
CA ASN A 12 44.92 1.80 -22.14
C ASN A 12 44.03 2.16 -20.93
N ILE A 13 43.68 3.44 -20.74
CA ILE A 13 42.73 3.84 -19.69
C ILE A 13 41.30 3.43 -20.08
N THR A 14 40.90 3.53 -21.36
CA THR A 14 39.55 3.14 -21.79
C THR A 14 39.34 1.62 -21.89
N LYS A 15 40.42 0.83 -22.09
CA LYS A 15 40.33 -0.64 -22.16
C LYS A 15 40.24 -1.33 -20.79
N GLN A 16 40.57 -0.66 -19.69
CA GLN A 16 40.51 -1.27 -18.35
C GLN A 16 39.09 -1.37 -17.78
N ASP A 17 38.12 -0.66 -18.35
CA ASP A 17 36.73 -0.61 -17.87
C ASP A 17 35.74 -1.41 -18.72
N THR A 18 36.20 -2.06 -19.80
CA THR A 18 35.33 -2.96 -20.57
C THR A 18 35.48 -4.37 -20.00
N PRO A 19 34.45 -4.93 -19.33
CA PRO A 19 34.53 -6.28 -18.80
C PRO A 19 34.84 -7.25 -19.95
N VAL A 20 35.87 -8.07 -19.77
CA VAL A 20 36.20 -9.10 -20.76
C VAL A 20 35.11 -10.16 -20.67
N VAL A 21 34.21 -10.13 -21.64
CA VAL A 21 33.10 -11.08 -21.76
C VAL A 21 33.36 -12.05 -22.90
N TYR A 22 33.00 -13.31 -22.66
CA TYR A 22 33.14 -14.41 -23.58
C TYR A 22 31.77 -14.97 -23.94
N PRO A 23 31.56 -15.35 -25.20
CA PRO A 23 30.36 -16.08 -25.59
C PRO A 23 30.39 -17.48 -24.98
N ALA A 24 29.26 -17.91 -24.41
CA ALA A 24 29.12 -19.22 -23.80
C ALA A 24 27.71 -19.78 -23.97
N LYS A 25 27.54 -21.05 -23.60
CA LYS A 25 26.23 -21.70 -23.43
C LYS A 25 26.04 -22.15 -21.98
N LEU A 26 24.83 -22.05 -21.46
CA LEU A 26 24.48 -22.67 -20.18
C LEU A 26 24.45 -24.20 -20.29
N GLY A 27 24.82 -24.85 -19.19
CA GLY A 27 24.81 -26.30 -19.06
C GLY A 27 26.15 -26.97 -19.37
N ASP A 28 26.31 -28.19 -18.85
CA ASP A 28 27.49 -29.04 -18.99
C ASP A 28 27.58 -29.77 -20.34
N GLY A 29 26.57 -29.64 -21.20
CA GLY A 29 26.46 -30.36 -22.47
C GLY A 29 25.74 -31.72 -22.38
N ASN A 30 25.38 -32.16 -21.17
CA ASN A 30 24.58 -33.37 -20.92
C ASN A 30 23.17 -33.03 -20.38
N GLY A 31 22.77 -31.76 -20.44
CA GLY A 31 21.48 -31.29 -19.94
C GLY A 31 21.49 -30.77 -18.50
N LYS A 32 22.63 -30.80 -17.79
CA LYS A 32 22.73 -30.34 -16.41
C LYS A 32 23.18 -28.87 -16.36
N VAL A 33 22.35 -28.00 -15.79
CA VAL A 33 22.62 -26.55 -15.67
C VAL A 33 23.14 -26.16 -14.30
N ILE A 34 22.63 -26.75 -13.22
CA ILE A 34 22.93 -26.33 -11.84
C ILE A 34 24.20 -27.03 -11.34
N ALA A 35 25.21 -26.25 -10.94
CA ALA A 35 26.48 -26.72 -10.38
C ALA A 35 26.54 -26.62 -8.84
N GLY A 36 25.65 -25.82 -8.24
CA GLY A 36 25.54 -25.60 -6.79
C GLY A 36 24.66 -24.39 -6.48
N THR A 37 24.53 -24.02 -5.20
CA THR A 37 23.73 -22.85 -4.80
C THR A 37 24.26 -21.58 -5.45
N GLY A 38 23.47 -20.97 -6.34
CA GLY A 38 23.85 -19.77 -7.10
C GLY A 38 24.92 -19.98 -8.18
N LEU A 39 25.30 -21.23 -8.46
CA LEU A 39 26.33 -21.60 -9.45
C LEU A 39 25.73 -22.46 -10.57
N VAL A 40 26.13 -22.17 -11.80
CA VAL A 40 25.72 -22.90 -13.00
C VAL A 40 26.93 -23.40 -13.79
N TYR A 41 26.73 -24.48 -14.53
CA TYR A 41 27.68 -24.88 -15.56
C TYR A 41 27.56 -23.96 -16.77
N VAL A 42 28.70 -23.57 -17.32
CA VAL A 42 28.81 -22.80 -18.55
C VAL A 42 29.84 -23.46 -19.47
N ARG A 43 29.57 -23.48 -20.76
CA ARG A 43 30.50 -23.96 -21.79
C ARG A 43 31.04 -22.79 -22.59
N VAL A 44 32.34 -22.54 -22.48
CA VAL A 44 33.07 -21.57 -23.29
C VAL A 44 33.95 -22.34 -24.26
N ALA A 45 33.69 -22.25 -25.56
CA ALA A 45 34.40 -23.03 -26.58
C ALA A 45 34.50 -24.54 -26.21
N ASP A 46 33.37 -25.12 -25.81
CA ASP A 46 33.21 -26.51 -25.38
C ASP A 46 33.92 -26.94 -24.08
N ILE A 47 34.57 -26.00 -23.38
CA ILE A 47 35.13 -26.24 -22.05
C ILE A 47 34.08 -25.93 -20.99
N VAL A 48 33.74 -26.93 -20.17
CA VAL A 48 32.81 -26.77 -19.04
C VAL A 48 33.51 -26.06 -17.89
N SER A 49 32.90 -25.00 -17.39
CA SER A 49 33.32 -24.22 -16.22
C SER A 49 32.13 -23.95 -15.32
N MET A 50 32.37 -23.45 -14.11
CA MET A 50 31.32 -22.98 -13.20
C MET A 50 31.32 -21.46 -13.17
N ALA A 51 30.13 -20.87 -13.23
CA ALA A 51 29.93 -19.44 -13.11
C ALA A 51 28.78 -19.15 -12.13
N ALA A 52 28.85 -18.03 -11.42
CA ALA A 52 27.72 -17.56 -10.64
C ALA A 52 26.64 -16.97 -11.56
N CYS A 53 25.39 -17.31 -11.30
CA CYS A 53 24.24 -16.89 -12.11
C CYS A 53 23.13 -16.42 -11.18
N THR A 54 22.75 -15.16 -11.31
CA THR A 54 21.68 -14.56 -10.48
C THR A 54 20.47 -14.15 -11.31
N ASN A 55 20.67 -13.73 -12.56
CA ASN A 55 19.67 -13.01 -13.35
C ASN A 55 19.44 -13.61 -14.74
N THR A 56 19.70 -14.91 -14.94
CA THR A 56 19.52 -15.56 -16.25
C THR A 56 18.75 -16.87 -16.10
N PRO A 57 17.74 -17.14 -16.94
CA PRO A 57 16.99 -18.40 -16.90
C PRO A 57 17.90 -19.61 -16.98
N LEU A 58 17.62 -20.62 -16.16
CA LEU A 58 18.44 -21.85 -16.06
C LEU A 58 18.06 -22.86 -17.14
N ILE A 59 18.14 -22.45 -18.41
CA ILE A 59 17.79 -23.27 -19.56
C ILE A 59 19.08 -23.87 -20.16
N ASN A 60 19.10 -25.20 -20.35
CA ASN A 60 20.23 -25.86 -20.98
C ASN A 60 20.43 -25.36 -22.42
N ASP A 61 21.67 -25.21 -22.86
CA ASP A 61 22.05 -24.68 -24.17
C ASP A 61 21.67 -23.22 -24.44
N LEU A 62 21.22 -22.47 -23.42
CA LEU A 62 20.96 -21.03 -23.56
C LEU A 62 22.25 -20.27 -23.84
N ASP A 63 22.24 -19.49 -24.92
CA ASP A 63 23.34 -18.61 -25.30
C ASP A 63 23.48 -17.44 -24.31
N VAL A 64 24.65 -17.30 -23.69
CA VAL A 64 24.93 -16.31 -22.65
C VAL A 64 26.29 -15.63 -22.84
N TRP A 65 26.44 -14.46 -22.23
CA TRP A 65 27.73 -13.82 -22.00
C TRP A 65 28.23 -14.18 -20.62
N VAL A 66 29.46 -14.68 -20.53
CA VAL A 66 30.14 -14.96 -19.25
C VAL A 66 31.38 -14.09 -19.13
N GLY A 67 31.66 -13.61 -17.92
CA GLY A 67 32.81 -12.75 -17.70
C GLY A 67 32.94 -12.36 -16.23
N TYR A 68 33.76 -11.36 -15.98
CA TYR A 68 33.99 -10.83 -14.64
C TYR A 68 33.28 -9.48 -14.50
N ASP A 69 32.47 -9.35 -13.45
CA ASP A 69 31.84 -8.09 -13.08
C ASP A 69 32.93 -7.10 -12.62
N SER A 70 32.73 -5.80 -12.91
CA SER A 70 33.63 -4.73 -12.48
C SER A 70 33.75 -4.65 -10.96
N VAL A 71 32.68 -5.05 -10.24
CA VAL A 71 32.58 -5.07 -8.77
C VAL A 71 33.16 -6.36 -8.16
N GLN A 72 32.91 -7.52 -8.78
CA GLN A 72 33.33 -8.83 -8.29
C GLN A 72 34.25 -9.53 -9.29
N ARG A 73 35.46 -8.98 -9.45
CA ARG A 73 36.43 -9.40 -10.48
C ARG A 73 37.02 -10.80 -10.29
N ASN A 74 36.80 -11.43 -9.13
CA ASN A 74 37.40 -12.72 -8.78
C ASN A 74 36.48 -13.91 -9.07
N ILE A 75 35.25 -13.68 -9.55
CA ILE A 75 34.25 -14.72 -9.76
C ILE A 75 33.75 -14.64 -11.20
N LEU A 76 33.85 -15.75 -11.94
CA LEU A 76 33.24 -15.87 -13.25
C LEU A 76 31.72 -15.84 -13.08
N ARG A 77 31.04 -14.96 -13.82
CA ARG A 77 29.60 -14.75 -13.72
C ARG A 77 28.94 -14.80 -15.09
N VAL A 78 27.69 -15.26 -15.10
CA VAL A 78 26.78 -15.05 -16.23
C VAL A 78 26.33 -13.59 -16.18
N ILE A 79 26.78 -12.81 -17.16
CA ILE A 79 26.52 -11.36 -17.25
C ILE A 79 25.13 -11.08 -17.83
N GLY A 80 24.68 -11.94 -18.74
CA GLY A 80 23.34 -11.85 -19.31
C GLY A 80 23.17 -12.80 -20.49
N GLN A 81 21.95 -12.85 -21.02
CA GLN A 81 21.63 -13.60 -22.22
C GLN A 81 22.28 -12.94 -23.44
N ARG A 82 22.84 -13.75 -24.34
CA ARG A 82 23.33 -13.28 -25.62
C ARG A 82 22.16 -13.27 -26.59
N ASN A 83 21.68 -12.08 -26.94
CA ASN A 83 20.71 -11.90 -28.01
C ASN A 83 21.41 -12.11 -29.36
N THR A 84 21.50 -13.36 -29.82
CA THR A 84 21.82 -13.65 -31.21
C THR A 84 20.63 -13.19 -32.05
N VAL A 85 20.85 -12.24 -32.96
CA VAL A 85 19.84 -11.61 -33.83
C VAL A 85 19.33 -12.57 -34.92
N SER A 86 19.24 -13.85 -34.60
CA SER A 86 18.79 -14.91 -35.50
C SER A 86 17.47 -15.44 -34.97
N ALA A 87 16.38 -14.77 -35.33
CA ALA A 87 14.99 -15.24 -35.30
C ALA A 87 14.73 -16.60 -34.63
N HIS A 88 14.89 -16.66 -33.31
CA HIS A 88 14.34 -17.71 -32.47
C HIS A 88 13.48 -16.99 -31.43
N ASP A 89 12.23 -16.73 -31.81
CA ASP A 89 11.16 -16.63 -30.83
C ASP A 89 11.06 -18.01 -30.17
N TYR A 90 11.82 -18.23 -29.10
CA TYR A 90 11.65 -19.39 -28.26
C TYR A 90 10.29 -19.30 -27.57
N THR A 91 9.35 -20.14 -28.01
CA THR A 91 8.39 -20.82 -27.14
C THR A 91 8.29 -22.26 -27.62
N PRO A 92 8.76 -23.23 -26.80
CA PRO A 92 7.83 -23.89 -25.87
C PRO A 92 8.34 -23.95 -24.41
N ASP A 93 7.41 -23.75 -23.48
CA ASP A 93 7.51 -23.79 -22.00
C ASP A 93 8.29 -22.65 -21.32
N VAL A 94 7.88 -21.43 -21.68
CA VAL A 94 8.08 -20.16 -20.96
C VAL A 94 8.06 -20.36 -19.44
N ALA A 95 9.20 -20.15 -18.75
CA ALA A 95 9.13 -19.89 -17.30
C ALA A 95 8.35 -18.58 -17.10
N ALA A 96 7.24 -18.69 -16.37
CA ALA A 96 6.16 -17.72 -16.29
C ALA A 96 6.63 -16.27 -16.11
N HIS A 97 5.89 -15.34 -16.73
CA HIS A 97 5.94 -13.89 -16.47
C HIS A 97 6.03 -13.56 -14.97
N ALA A 98 5.51 -14.42 -14.08
CA ALA A 98 5.62 -14.33 -12.63
C ALA A 98 7.06 -14.32 -12.07
N ALA A 99 8.03 -15.00 -12.68
CA ALA A 99 9.43 -15.01 -12.21
C ALA A 99 10.14 -13.66 -12.38
N MET A 100 9.54 -12.70 -13.10
CA MET A 100 10.03 -11.33 -13.22
C MET A 100 9.36 -10.34 -12.24
N HIS A 101 8.39 -10.78 -11.44
CA HIS A 101 7.69 -9.96 -10.43
C HIS A 101 7.80 -10.52 -9.01
N GLU A 102 8.77 -11.40 -8.75
CA GLU A 102 8.95 -11.95 -7.41
C GLU A 102 9.86 -11.08 -6.56
N PHE A 103 9.26 -10.53 -5.50
CA PHE A 103 9.96 -9.88 -4.42
C PHE A 103 9.79 -10.70 -3.15
N MET A 104 10.84 -11.46 -2.84
CA MET A 104 10.87 -12.46 -1.77
C MET A 104 10.81 -11.81 -0.38
N GLY A 105 9.63 -11.37 0.01
CA GLY A 105 9.35 -10.75 1.29
C GLY A 105 9.23 -11.75 2.44
N ASP A 106 10.32 -12.39 2.86
CA ASP A 106 10.34 -13.16 4.12
C ASP A 106 11.36 -12.65 5.16
N GLY A 107 10.86 -12.45 6.39
CA GLY A 107 11.59 -11.92 7.55
C GLY A 107 11.48 -10.39 7.74
N PRO A 108 11.91 -9.83 8.89
CA PRO A 108 11.85 -8.38 9.16
C PRO A 108 12.58 -7.51 8.11
N LEU A 109 13.46 -8.12 7.32
CA LEU A 109 14.21 -7.50 6.22
C LEU A 109 13.94 -8.13 4.83
N GLY A 110 12.92 -8.96 4.65
CA GLY A 110 12.66 -9.69 3.41
C GLY A 110 12.14 -8.84 2.24
N GLY A 111 12.70 -9.12 1.05
CA GLY A 111 12.18 -8.80 -0.30
C GLY A 111 12.92 -7.70 -1.07
N THR A 112 13.40 -8.01 -2.28
CA THR A 112 14.23 -7.12 -3.12
C THR A 112 13.48 -6.07 -3.97
N ASP A 113 12.14 -6.03 -3.94
CA ASP A 113 11.32 -4.92 -4.52
C ASP A 113 9.88 -4.94 -3.92
N VAL A 114 9.79 -5.17 -2.61
CA VAL A 114 8.62 -4.70 -1.87
C VAL A 114 8.95 -3.30 -1.37
N VAL A 115 8.25 -2.29 -1.90
CA VAL A 115 8.32 -0.94 -1.33
C VAL A 115 7.63 -0.96 0.01
N LYS A 116 8.41 -0.92 1.09
CA LYS A 116 7.89 -0.83 2.47
C LYS A 116 7.35 0.58 2.70
N VAL A 117 6.06 0.77 2.40
CA VAL A 117 5.33 2.00 2.70
C VAL A 117 5.02 1.99 4.19
N ARG A 118 5.57 2.95 4.96
CA ARG A 118 5.14 3.17 6.34
C ARG A 118 3.69 3.62 6.33
N LEU A 119 2.87 3.24 7.30
CA LEU A 119 1.46 3.65 7.38
C LEU A 119 1.27 5.18 7.27
N GLN A 120 2.24 5.94 7.76
CA GLN A 120 2.31 7.41 7.64
C GLN A 120 2.46 7.94 6.20
N GLN A 121 2.95 7.12 5.28
CA GLN A 121 3.05 7.42 3.84
C GLN A 121 1.75 7.06 3.10
N PHE A 122 0.85 6.29 3.72
CA PHE A 122 -0.50 6.04 3.24
C PHE A 122 -1.43 7.10 3.83
N THR A 123 -1.57 8.22 3.12
CA THR A 123 -2.30 9.40 3.62
C THR A 123 -3.70 9.65 3.03
N PRO A 124 -4.43 8.69 2.42
CA PRO A 124 -5.77 9.03 1.93
C PRO A 124 -6.66 9.45 3.10
N LEU A 125 -7.34 10.59 2.93
CA LEU A 125 -8.21 11.20 3.94
C LEU A 125 -7.52 11.63 5.24
N ALA A 126 -6.18 11.61 5.31
CA ALA A 126 -5.45 12.05 6.49
C ALA A 126 -5.69 13.54 6.76
N VAL A 127 -5.88 13.89 8.03
CA VAL A 127 -6.04 15.29 8.47
C VAL A 127 -4.70 15.81 8.97
N TRP A 128 -4.25 16.94 8.42
CA TRP A 128 -2.98 17.58 8.79
C TRP A 128 -3.16 19.06 9.11
N PRO A 129 -2.32 19.65 9.98
CA PRO A 129 -2.31 21.09 10.17
C PRO A 129 -1.98 21.81 8.86
N TYR A 130 -2.58 22.98 8.67
CA TYR A 130 -2.37 23.78 7.47
C TYR A 130 -2.04 25.23 7.84
N ASP A 131 -0.94 25.73 7.26
CA ASP A 131 -0.59 27.16 7.26
C ASP A 131 -0.44 27.79 8.65
N ASN A 132 0.01 27.02 9.66
CA ASN A 132 0.22 27.46 11.06
C ASN A 132 -0.96 28.27 11.66
N ASN A 133 -2.17 28.02 11.17
CA ASN A 133 -3.38 28.76 11.48
C ASN A 133 -4.40 27.81 12.14
N MET A 134 -5.62 28.30 12.39
CA MET A 134 -6.77 27.46 12.79
C MET A 134 -7.33 26.68 11.58
N LYS A 135 -6.46 26.09 10.77
CA LYS A 135 -6.82 25.39 9.54
C LYS A 135 -6.22 24.00 9.53
N VAL A 136 -6.96 23.08 8.92
CA VAL A 136 -6.47 21.74 8.61
C VAL A 136 -6.77 21.42 7.16
N VAL A 137 -6.01 20.48 6.61
CA VAL A 137 -6.28 19.89 5.30
C VAL A 137 -6.63 18.42 5.44
N ILE A 138 -7.61 17.98 4.65
CA ILE A 138 -7.89 16.57 4.41
C ILE A 138 -7.22 16.18 3.09
N TYR A 139 -6.28 15.24 3.13
CA TYR A 139 -5.67 14.70 1.91
C TYR A 139 -6.71 14.01 1.02
N PRO A 140 -6.59 14.14 -0.31
CA PRO A 140 -7.50 13.48 -1.24
C PRO A 140 -7.62 11.98 -0.95
N GLY A 141 -8.85 11.47 -1.02
CA GLY A 141 -9.11 10.05 -0.85
C GLY A 141 -10.45 9.64 -1.45
N ILE A 142 -10.61 8.35 -1.70
CA ILE A 142 -11.84 7.78 -2.28
C ILE A 142 -12.58 7.04 -1.16
N VAL A 143 -13.89 7.28 -1.05
CA VAL A 143 -14.78 6.58 -0.11
C VAL A 143 -15.91 5.90 -0.86
N TRP A 144 -16.48 4.85 -0.28
CA TRP A 144 -17.66 4.17 -0.83
C TRP A 144 -18.92 4.71 -0.16
N LEU A 145 -19.78 5.37 -0.93
CA LEU A 145 -20.99 6.03 -0.45
C LEU A 145 -22.15 5.68 -1.36
N ASN A 146 -23.32 5.35 -0.80
CA ASN A 146 -24.56 5.11 -1.55
C ASN A 146 -24.35 4.28 -2.84
N GLY A 147 -23.59 3.18 -2.74
CA GLY A 147 -23.35 2.26 -3.84
C GLY A 147 -22.34 2.70 -4.90
N HIS A 148 -21.55 3.76 -4.69
CA HIS A 148 -20.51 4.19 -5.62
C HIS A 148 -19.26 4.75 -4.92
N TYR A 149 -18.14 4.79 -5.64
CA TYR A 149 -16.91 5.43 -5.17
C TYR A 149 -16.96 6.94 -5.42
N GLN A 150 -16.71 7.73 -4.37
CA GLN A 150 -16.68 9.19 -4.42
C GLN A 150 -15.32 9.72 -3.99
N LEU A 151 -14.77 10.65 -4.77
CA LEU A 151 -13.53 11.34 -4.44
C LEU A 151 -13.82 12.50 -3.47
N ILE A 152 -13.16 12.47 -2.32
CA ILE A 152 -13.17 13.53 -1.32
C ILE A 152 -11.92 14.38 -1.53
N ALA A 153 -12.09 15.46 -2.28
CA ALA A 153 -11.05 16.44 -2.57
C ALA A 153 -11.71 17.77 -2.96
N ASP A 154 -10.93 18.85 -2.90
CA ASP A 154 -11.25 20.05 -3.67
C ASP A 154 -10.62 19.93 -5.06
N VAL A 155 -11.01 20.82 -5.97
CA VAL A 155 -10.51 20.85 -7.35
C VAL A 155 -9.84 22.19 -7.60
N ASN A 156 -8.59 22.18 -8.06
CA ASN A 156 -7.89 23.40 -8.43
C ASN A 156 -8.35 23.93 -9.81
N PRO A 157 -7.90 25.11 -10.26
CA PRO A 157 -8.29 25.67 -11.56
C PRO A 157 -7.97 24.78 -12.79
N TYR A 158 -7.13 23.76 -12.63
CA TYR A 158 -6.75 22.82 -13.68
C TYR A 158 -7.53 21.50 -13.64
N GLY A 159 -8.56 21.38 -12.81
CA GLY A 159 -9.34 20.14 -12.68
C GLY A 159 -8.63 19.03 -11.89
N LYS A 160 -7.51 19.34 -11.20
CA LYS A 160 -6.78 18.34 -10.42
C LYS A 160 -7.25 18.30 -8.97
N PRO A 161 -7.36 17.12 -8.36
CA PRO A 161 -7.72 17.01 -6.95
C PRO A 161 -6.62 17.62 -6.08
N VAL A 162 -7.03 18.43 -5.12
CA VAL A 162 -6.17 19.03 -4.10
C VAL A 162 -6.78 18.77 -2.71
N PRO A 163 -5.96 18.82 -1.64
CA PRO A 163 -6.47 18.65 -0.29
C PRO A 163 -7.61 19.62 0.01
N LYS A 164 -8.65 19.13 0.68
CA LYS A 164 -9.78 19.95 1.10
C LYS A 164 -9.40 20.72 2.35
N VAL A 165 -9.56 22.05 2.34
CA VAL A 165 -9.19 22.91 3.47
C VAL A 165 -10.40 23.14 4.36
N ILE A 166 -10.23 22.91 5.66
CA ILE A 166 -11.20 23.30 6.68
C ILE A 166 -10.62 24.47 7.46
N ASP A 167 -11.38 25.57 7.50
CA ASP A 167 -11.07 26.73 8.33
C ASP A 167 -11.98 26.73 9.57
N PHE A 168 -11.38 26.61 10.75
CA PHE A 168 -12.12 26.62 12.01
C PHE A 168 -12.61 28.03 12.39
N GLY A 169 -12.20 29.08 11.67
CA GLY A 169 -12.70 30.45 11.88
C GLY A 169 -14.23 30.59 11.76
N GLY A 170 -14.87 29.72 10.96
CA GLY A 170 -16.33 29.68 10.82
C GLY A 170 -17.07 28.91 11.92
N TYR A 171 -16.35 28.28 12.85
CA TYR A 171 -16.90 27.42 13.90
C TYR A 171 -16.76 28.06 15.29
N PRO A 172 -17.64 27.77 16.25
CA PRO A 172 -17.63 28.40 17.57
C PRO A 172 -16.28 28.30 18.29
N ALA A 173 -15.59 29.42 18.52
CA ALA A 173 -14.35 29.37 19.29
C ALA A 173 -14.64 28.98 20.75
N PRO A 174 -13.74 28.21 21.41
CA PRO A 174 -13.79 28.03 22.85
C PRO A 174 -13.66 29.38 23.58
N ASP A 175 -14.28 29.46 24.75
CA ASP A 175 -14.15 30.59 25.67
C ASP A 175 -12.72 30.72 26.20
N ASP A 176 -12.41 31.85 26.84
CA ASP A 176 -11.10 32.06 27.47
C ASP A 176 -10.82 31.00 28.55
N GLY A 177 -9.63 30.41 28.49
CA GLY A 177 -9.23 29.35 29.40
C GLY A 177 -9.90 28.00 29.11
N LYS A 178 -10.65 27.87 28.01
CA LYS A 178 -11.28 26.62 27.58
C LYS A 178 -10.64 26.03 26.33
N GLU A 179 -10.89 24.74 26.16
CA GLU A 179 -10.51 23.94 25.00
C GLU A 179 -11.60 22.93 24.65
N MET A 180 -11.64 22.46 23.42
CA MET A 180 -12.60 21.45 22.96
C MET A 180 -12.04 20.64 21.79
N TYR A 181 -12.63 19.48 21.52
CA TYR A 181 -12.43 18.76 20.27
C TYR A 181 -13.45 19.15 19.21
N TYR A 182 -12.99 19.14 17.97
CA TYR A 182 -13.81 19.14 16.78
C TYR A 182 -13.67 17.80 16.07
N LEU A 183 -14.75 17.05 15.94
CA LEU A 183 -14.77 15.84 15.12
C LEU A 183 -14.95 16.22 13.66
N ILE A 184 -14.05 15.75 12.80
CA ILE A 184 -14.14 15.84 11.34
C ILE A 184 -14.59 14.48 10.82
N GLY A 185 -15.64 14.48 10.02
CA GLY A 185 -16.15 13.26 9.37
C GLY A 185 -16.66 13.50 7.96
N ILE A 186 -17.04 12.42 7.30
CA ILE A 186 -17.69 12.41 5.99
C ILE A 186 -19.12 11.90 6.18
N ASP A 187 -20.10 12.68 5.72
CA ASP A 187 -21.50 12.28 5.77
C ASP A 187 -21.88 11.25 4.69
N ILE A 188 -23.08 10.69 4.79
CA ILE A 188 -23.62 9.73 3.81
C ILE A 188 -23.68 10.27 2.37
N ASN A 189 -23.58 11.59 2.17
CA ASN A 189 -23.58 12.24 0.86
C ASN A 189 -22.17 12.64 0.39
N GLY A 190 -21.14 12.33 1.17
CA GLY A 190 -19.75 12.67 0.86
C GLY A 190 -19.36 14.10 1.17
N ASN A 191 -20.17 14.82 1.94
CA ASN A 191 -19.77 16.13 2.45
C ASN A 191 -18.92 15.97 3.70
N VAL A 192 -17.92 16.83 3.82
CA VAL A 192 -17.16 16.94 5.07
C VAL A 192 -18.01 17.67 6.11
N LYS A 193 -18.14 17.06 7.28
CA LYS A 193 -18.82 17.59 8.45
C LYS A 193 -17.81 17.85 9.57
N VAL A 194 -18.10 18.87 10.35
CA VAL A 194 -17.32 19.27 11.52
C VAL A 194 -18.29 19.45 12.67
N ILE A 195 -18.11 18.67 13.73
CA ILE A 195 -18.97 18.64 14.91
C ILE A 195 -18.15 19.14 16.10
N GLY A 196 -18.63 20.19 16.76
CA GLY A 196 -17.99 20.73 17.96
C GLY A 196 -18.40 19.94 19.21
N GLY A 197 -17.42 19.56 20.02
CA GLY A 197 -17.65 18.92 21.31
C GLY A 197 -17.94 19.90 22.45
N SER A 198 -18.01 19.37 23.66
CA SER A 198 -18.12 20.18 24.87
C SER A 198 -16.82 20.92 25.17
N GLN A 199 -16.93 22.15 25.65
CA GLN A 199 -15.79 22.91 26.15
C GLN A 199 -15.39 22.45 27.56
N VAL A 200 -14.09 22.34 27.80
CA VAL A 200 -13.50 22.00 29.11
C VAL A 200 -12.35 22.93 29.44
N ASP A 201 -11.91 22.96 30.70
CA ASP A 201 -10.77 23.79 31.10
C ASP A 201 -9.47 23.33 30.44
N VAL A 202 -8.59 24.28 30.09
CA VAL A 202 -7.29 23.95 29.50
C VAL A 202 -6.50 23.01 30.41
N GLY A 203 -6.04 21.89 29.84
CA GLY A 203 -5.33 20.83 30.55
C GLY A 203 -6.21 19.70 31.05
N THR A 204 -7.54 19.80 30.86
CA THR A 204 -8.50 18.75 31.23
C THR A 204 -9.01 17.95 30.03
N LEU A 205 -8.74 18.39 28.81
CA LEU A 205 -9.18 17.69 27.60
C LEU A 205 -8.50 16.32 27.49
N THR A 206 -9.34 15.31 27.24
CA THR A 206 -8.95 13.91 27.07
C THR A 206 -9.72 13.31 25.90
N LEU A 207 -9.33 12.13 25.44
CA LEU A 207 -10.00 11.44 24.33
C LEU A 207 -11.50 11.15 24.59
N ALA A 208 -11.94 11.12 25.85
CA ALA A 208 -13.36 10.96 26.20
C ALA A 208 -14.22 12.19 25.86
N HIS A 209 -13.59 13.33 25.57
CA HIS A 209 -14.26 14.58 25.18
C HIS A 209 -14.38 14.75 23.66
N ILE A 210 -13.93 13.77 22.87
CA ILE A 210 -14.19 13.74 21.44
C ILE A 210 -15.71 13.54 21.28
N PRO A 211 -16.43 14.44 20.60
CA PRO A 211 -17.87 14.28 20.42
C PRO A 211 -18.14 13.02 19.60
N GLU A 212 -19.18 12.27 19.97
CA GLU A 212 -19.72 11.22 19.11
C GLU A 212 -20.63 11.84 18.05
N PRO A 213 -20.62 11.34 16.81
CA PRO A 213 -21.57 11.78 15.80
C PRO A 213 -22.98 11.36 16.20
N LEU A 214 -23.92 12.31 16.19
CA LEU A 214 -25.34 12.01 16.42
C LEU A 214 -25.94 11.41 15.14
N PRO A 215 -27.03 10.61 15.24
CA PRO A 215 -27.73 10.12 14.06
C PRO A 215 -28.17 11.23 13.10
N SER A 216 -28.53 12.41 13.63
CA SER A 216 -28.89 13.59 12.83
C SER A 216 -27.75 14.16 12.00
N ASP A 217 -26.50 13.91 12.40
CA ASP A 217 -25.32 14.43 11.70
C ASP A 217 -25.02 13.65 10.42
N ASN A 218 -25.60 12.45 10.28
CA ASN A 218 -25.41 11.53 9.15
C ASN A 218 -23.94 11.26 8.83
N VAL A 219 -23.03 11.32 9.81
CA VAL A 219 -21.60 11.03 9.62
C VAL A 219 -21.40 9.53 9.53
N LEU A 220 -20.83 9.08 8.41
CA LEU A 220 -20.54 7.67 8.15
C LEU A 220 -19.08 7.31 8.46
N TYR A 221 -18.15 8.22 8.16
CA TYR A 221 -16.72 8.00 8.39
C TYR A 221 -16.14 9.10 9.28
N CYS A 222 -15.61 8.73 10.44
CA CYS A 222 -14.84 9.62 11.29
C CYS A 222 -13.38 9.69 10.79
N LEU A 223 -12.86 10.89 10.56
CA LEU A 223 -11.50 11.08 10.04
C LEU A 223 -10.53 11.46 11.14
N ALA A 224 -10.85 12.49 11.92
CA ALA A 224 -9.97 12.97 12.99
C ALA A 224 -10.74 13.79 14.03
N ALA A 225 -10.17 13.90 15.23
CA ALA A 225 -10.57 14.91 16.20
C ALA A 225 -9.47 15.97 16.33
N VAL A 226 -9.83 17.25 16.22
CA VAL A 226 -8.90 18.38 16.28
C VAL A 226 -9.14 19.16 17.57
N ARG A 227 -8.13 19.20 18.44
CA ARG A 227 -8.10 20.04 19.63
C ARG A 227 -8.04 21.50 19.20
N ARG A 228 -8.89 22.32 19.81
CA ARG A 228 -8.92 23.76 19.61
C ARG A 228 -8.88 24.48 20.95
N THR A 229 -8.08 25.52 21.01
CA THR A 229 -8.17 26.60 22.01
C THR A 229 -8.45 27.91 21.29
N ARG A 230 -8.80 28.98 22.01
CA ARG A 230 -9.25 30.24 21.41
C ARG A 230 -8.29 30.83 20.38
N ASN A 231 -6.98 30.78 20.62
CA ASN A 231 -5.97 31.51 19.83
C ASN A 231 -4.73 30.69 19.45
N MET A 232 -4.74 29.36 19.59
CA MET A 232 -3.58 28.54 19.24
C MET A 232 -3.66 28.04 17.80
N SER A 233 -2.51 28.02 17.14
CA SER A 233 -2.34 27.28 15.90
C SER A 233 -2.46 25.79 16.17
N ILE A 234 -3.08 25.06 15.24
CA ILE A 234 -3.14 23.60 15.31
C ILE A 234 -1.75 23.08 14.94
N VAL A 235 -1.15 22.26 15.79
CA VAL A 235 0.19 21.70 15.56
C VAL A 235 0.15 20.18 15.67
N LEU A 236 0.91 19.53 14.79
CA LEU A 236 1.18 18.09 14.88
C LEU A 236 2.69 17.90 14.99
N ASN A 237 3.16 17.58 16.18
CA ASN A 237 4.55 17.21 16.41
C ASN A 237 4.61 15.91 17.24
N ARG A 238 5.83 15.45 17.56
CA ARG A 238 6.03 14.17 18.26
C ARG A 238 5.58 14.19 19.73
N GLU A 239 5.45 15.37 20.33
CA GLU A 239 5.21 15.58 21.76
C GLU A 239 3.80 16.10 22.05
N THR A 240 3.16 16.75 21.08
CA THR A 240 1.81 17.29 21.13
C THR A 240 1.06 16.93 19.86
N ALA A 241 -0.01 16.15 20.01
CA ALA A 241 -0.92 15.84 18.90
C ALA A 241 -2.23 16.61 19.11
N ASP A 242 -2.34 17.79 18.52
CA ASP A 242 -3.62 18.51 18.47
C ASP A 242 -4.60 17.82 17.51
N ILE A 243 -4.14 16.84 16.74
CA ILE A 243 -4.97 16.04 15.83
C ILE A 243 -4.87 14.57 16.27
N VAL A 244 -6.01 13.98 16.59
CA VAL A 244 -6.18 12.55 16.82
C VAL A 244 -6.70 11.93 15.53
N ASP A 245 -5.94 11.02 14.93
CA ASP A 245 -6.37 10.29 13.73
C ASP A 245 -7.37 9.19 14.12
N LEU A 246 -8.56 9.22 13.51
CA LEU A 246 -9.66 8.30 13.77
C LEU A 246 -9.98 7.40 12.57
N ARG A 247 -9.25 7.52 11.45
CA ARG A 247 -9.48 6.75 10.22
C ARG A 247 -9.30 5.25 10.43
N PHE A 248 -8.37 4.90 11.30
CA PHE A 248 -8.16 3.53 11.73
C PHE A 248 -8.70 3.44 13.15
N PRO A 249 -9.60 2.50 13.45
CA PRO A 249 -9.95 2.22 14.82
C PRO A 249 -8.66 1.71 15.49
N MET A 250 -7.88 2.61 16.11
CA MET A 250 -6.94 2.10 17.08
C MET A 250 -7.84 1.50 18.16
N GLN A 251 -7.47 0.32 18.66
CA GLN A 251 -8.06 -0.19 19.89
C GLN A 251 -7.72 0.77 21.05
N HIS A 252 -8.39 1.91 21.13
CA HIS A 252 -8.48 2.71 22.33
C HIS A 252 -9.86 2.45 22.91
N THR A 253 -9.92 1.52 23.86
CA THR A 253 -11.08 1.32 24.74
C THR A 253 -11.37 2.63 25.45
N HIS A 254 -12.43 3.32 25.03
CA HIS A 254 -13.00 4.42 25.78
C HIS A 254 -13.61 3.82 27.04
N GLY A 255 -12.94 4.00 28.17
CA GLY A 255 -13.39 3.53 29.46
C GLY A 255 -14.56 4.35 29.97
N VAL A 256 -15.75 4.15 29.40
CA VAL A 256 -17.02 4.31 30.12
C VAL A 256 -17.95 3.20 29.63
N SER A 257 -18.38 2.39 30.59
CA SER A 257 -19.34 1.31 30.47
C SER A 257 -20.63 1.70 29.72
N SER A 258 -21.09 0.75 28.90
CA SER A 258 -22.40 0.60 28.25
C SER A 258 -22.57 1.15 26.82
N GLY A 259 -22.37 0.24 25.86
CA GLY A 259 -23.22 0.11 24.68
C GLY A 259 -22.90 0.97 23.46
N GLY A 260 -22.31 0.36 22.43
CA GLY A 260 -22.62 0.72 21.05
C GLY A 260 -21.59 1.53 20.25
N GLY A 261 -20.29 1.26 20.36
CA GLY A 261 -19.25 1.86 19.51
C GLY A 261 -18.74 0.92 18.41
N GLY A 262 -19.62 0.32 17.62
CA GLY A 262 -19.28 -0.61 16.53
C GLY A 262 -19.06 0.10 15.19
N GLY A 263 -18.09 1.02 15.14
CA GLY A 263 -17.75 1.80 13.94
C GLY A 263 -16.74 1.13 13.01
N ALA A 264 -16.59 -0.19 13.06
CA ALA A 264 -16.19 -0.94 11.89
C ALA A 264 -17.49 -1.52 11.33
N VAL A 265 -18.01 -0.93 10.25
CA VAL A 265 -18.87 -1.70 9.36
C VAL A 265 -17.96 -2.80 8.82
N ASN A 266 -17.92 -3.91 9.55
CA ASN A 266 -17.52 -5.19 9.00
C ASN A 266 -18.66 -5.54 8.04
N ARG A 267 -18.70 -4.84 6.90
CA ARG A 267 -19.39 -5.34 5.73
C ARG A 267 -18.55 -6.55 5.37
N VAL A 268 -18.86 -7.67 6.01
CA VAL A 268 -18.72 -8.97 5.39
C VAL A 268 -19.49 -8.79 4.09
N VAL A 269 -18.77 -8.42 3.04
CA VAL A 269 -19.31 -8.50 1.70
C VAL A 269 -19.66 -9.98 1.60
N ALA A 270 -20.95 -10.29 1.52
CA ALA A 270 -21.45 -11.66 1.43
C ALA A 270 -21.11 -12.27 0.07
N GLU A 271 -19.89 -12.05 -0.41
CA GLU A 271 -19.29 -12.71 -1.56
C GLU A 271 -18.65 -14.05 -1.11
N ASP A 272 -18.39 -14.24 0.19
CA ASP A 272 -17.78 -15.47 0.73
C ASP A 272 -18.67 -16.31 1.66
N LEU A 273 -19.93 -15.94 1.90
CA LEU A 273 -20.86 -16.84 2.59
C LEU A 273 -21.53 -17.77 1.58
N VAL A 274 -20.77 -18.74 1.07
CA VAL A 274 -21.34 -19.92 0.40
C VAL A 274 -22.00 -20.76 1.48
N ILE A 275 -23.28 -20.48 1.77
CA ILE A 275 -24.13 -21.44 2.48
C ILE A 275 -24.33 -22.60 1.51
N GLN A 276 -23.52 -23.65 1.66
CA GLN A 276 -23.68 -24.89 0.93
C GLN A 276 -24.88 -25.64 1.51
N ALA A 277 -26.09 -25.14 1.24
CA ALA A 277 -27.31 -25.92 1.41
C ALA A 277 -27.31 -26.99 0.31
N GLY A 278 -27.20 -28.25 0.71
CA GLY A 278 -27.41 -29.36 -0.20
C GLY A 278 -28.77 -29.22 -0.86
N TYR A 279 -28.77 -29.13 -2.18
CA TYR A 279 -29.91 -28.93 -3.09
C TYR A 279 -30.38 -27.47 -3.30
N GLY A 280 -29.67 -26.75 -4.18
CA GLY A 280 -30.21 -25.61 -4.94
C GLY A 280 -29.44 -24.29 -4.77
N ILE A 281 -29.09 -23.66 -5.89
CA ILE A 281 -28.52 -22.30 -5.92
C ILE A 281 -29.68 -21.31 -5.79
N ILE A 282 -29.71 -20.50 -4.73
CA ILE A 282 -30.66 -19.40 -4.58
C ILE A 282 -29.96 -18.11 -5.01
N TYR A 283 -30.50 -17.44 -6.03
CA TYR A 283 -29.97 -16.16 -6.51
C TYR A 283 -30.44 -15.01 -5.60
N PRO A 284 -29.56 -14.04 -5.28
CA PRO A 284 -29.78 -13.03 -4.23
C PRO A 284 -30.78 -11.92 -4.57
N GLU A 285 -31.48 -12.00 -5.70
CA GLU A 285 -32.39 -10.96 -6.19
C GLU A 285 -33.81 -10.98 -5.60
N TRP A 286 -34.06 -11.79 -4.56
CA TRP A 286 -35.39 -11.96 -3.93
C TRP A 286 -35.41 -11.87 -2.40
N VAL A 287 -34.44 -11.21 -1.76
CA VAL A 287 -34.41 -11.12 -0.29
C VAL A 287 -34.48 -9.66 0.17
N GLU A 288 -35.69 -9.20 0.49
CA GLU A 288 -35.88 -8.03 1.35
C GLU A 288 -35.89 -8.50 2.82
N VAL A 289 -34.97 -7.99 3.62
CA VAL A 289 -34.94 -8.19 5.08
C VAL A 289 -35.40 -6.89 5.72
N SER A 290 -36.58 -6.89 6.33
CA SER A 290 -37.03 -5.84 7.25
C SER A 290 -37.19 -6.44 8.65
N ASP A 291 -36.70 -5.73 9.66
CA ASP A 291 -36.67 -6.18 11.05
C ASP A 291 -38.06 -6.58 11.58
N GLY A 292 -38.19 -7.83 12.04
CA GLY A 292 -39.23 -8.19 13.02
C GLY A 292 -40.21 -9.33 12.73
N TYR A 293 -40.01 -10.24 11.76
CA TYR A 293 -40.85 -11.45 11.62
C TYR A 293 -40.08 -12.73 11.21
N SER A 294 -40.62 -13.87 11.63
CA SER A 294 -40.18 -15.24 11.33
C SER A 294 -40.33 -15.58 9.84
N ILE A 295 -39.35 -16.31 9.31
CA ILE A 295 -39.35 -16.83 7.93
C ILE A 295 -40.26 -18.05 7.89
N GLU A 296 -41.41 -17.95 7.23
CA GLU A 296 -42.24 -19.10 6.87
C GLU A 296 -41.83 -19.56 5.47
N ILE A 297 -41.07 -20.65 5.39
CA ILE A 297 -40.72 -21.29 4.12
C ILE A 297 -41.91 -22.17 3.75
N ALA A 298 -42.51 -21.92 2.58
CA ALA A 298 -43.49 -22.85 2.03
C ALA A 298 -42.85 -24.24 1.89
N ASP A 299 -43.49 -25.23 2.51
CA ASP A 299 -43.09 -26.62 2.72
C ASP A 299 -42.32 -26.93 4.04
N ASN A 300 -43.07 -26.88 5.17
CA ASN A 300 -42.97 -27.75 6.35
C ASN A 300 -41.58 -28.10 6.93
N ALA A 301 -40.61 -27.18 6.92
CA ALA A 301 -39.38 -27.34 7.70
C ALA A 301 -39.26 -26.23 8.76
N VAL A 302 -39.48 -26.59 10.02
CA VAL A 302 -39.21 -25.73 11.19
C VAL A 302 -37.76 -25.96 11.60
N LEU A 303 -36.94 -24.90 11.60
CA LEU A 303 -35.57 -24.93 12.11
C LEU A 303 -35.57 -24.30 13.52
N GLU A 304 -35.42 -25.12 14.56
CA GLU A 304 -35.16 -24.62 15.92
C GLU A 304 -33.67 -24.28 16.05
N VAL A 305 -33.37 -23.05 16.48
CA VAL A 305 -32.03 -22.61 16.83
C VAL A 305 -31.89 -22.69 18.35
N THR A 306 -31.09 -23.63 18.86
CA THR A 306 -30.53 -23.61 20.22
C THR A 306 -29.22 -22.85 20.27
#